data_AF-A0A4U2MG72-F1
#
_entry.id   AF-A0A4U2MG72-F1
#
_cell.length_a   1.000
_cell.length_b   1.000
_cell.length_c   1.000
_cell.angle_alpha   90.00
_cell.angle_beta   90.00
_cell.angle_gamma   90.00
#
_symmetry.space_group_name_H-M   'P 1'
#
loop_
_entity.id
_entity.type
_entity.pdbx_description
1 polymer ?
#
loop_
_entity_poly.entity_id
_entity_poly.type
_entity_poly.pdbx_seq_one_letter_code
_entity_poly.pdbx_strand_id
1 'polypeptide(L)'
;MKVYVKLAMLFLAFTCIFALVACKGTDEKKETNPTSENSKNEQNNSSEEKKEPAAKSNNEGSTKSGTDSRSKDTVINQKSINHVKELFELSKEGKVPNVPFAAHTGDIEEIEKAWGKADKTEQAGNGMYATFTNKNVSFGFNKGSQVFDVRSYHSELKSITLQEIEK
;
A
#
# COMPACT_ATOMS: atom_id res chain seq x y z
N MET A 1 -23.89 -8.43 -47.40
CA MET A 1 -23.23 -9.02 -46.21
C MET A 1 -22.96 -10.54 -46.31
N LYS A 2 -23.36 -11.25 -47.37
CA LYS A 2 -23.15 -12.71 -47.50
C LYS A 2 -21.92 -13.13 -48.32
N VAL A 3 -21.09 -12.17 -48.74
CA VAL A 3 -19.92 -12.42 -49.61
C VAL A 3 -18.59 -12.25 -48.87
N TYR A 4 -18.55 -11.44 -47.81
CA TYR A 4 -17.35 -11.20 -47.00
C TYR A 4 -17.05 -12.33 -46.00
N VAL A 5 -18.04 -13.16 -45.66
CA VAL A 5 -17.85 -14.30 -44.73
C VAL A 5 -17.09 -15.45 -45.39
N LYS A 6 -17.13 -15.57 -46.73
CA LYS A 6 -16.42 -16.63 -47.46
C LYS A 6 -14.98 -16.28 -47.83
N LEU A 7 -14.56 -15.02 -47.67
CA LEU A 7 -13.20 -14.57 -47.99
C LEU A 7 -12.25 -14.56 -46.78
N ALA A 8 -12.79 -14.69 -45.55
CA ALA A 8 -12.00 -14.74 -44.32
C ALA A 8 -11.46 -16.14 -43.96
N MET A 9 -11.87 -17.19 -44.69
CA MET A 9 -11.48 -18.59 -44.42
C MET A 9 -10.29 -19.09 -45.27
N LEU A 10 -9.61 -18.21 -46.01
CA LEU A 10 -8.54 -18.61 -46.94
C LEU A 10 -7.26 -17.76 -46.84
N PHE A 11 -6.98 -17.15 -45.68
CA PHE A 11 -5.67 -16.58 -45.41
C PHE A 11 -4.99 -17.33 -44.26
N LEU A 12 -4.03 -18.18 -44.67
CA LEU A 12 -2.75 -18.39 -44.00
C LEU A 12 -2.85 -18.85 -42.53
N ALA A 13 -2.76 -20.13 -42.18
CA ALA A 13 -1.71 -21.06 -42.58
C ALA A 13 -0.34 -20.37 -42.73
N PHE A 14 0.09 -19.63 -41.71
CA PHE A 14 1.43 -19.06 -41.60
C PHE A 14 2.18 -19.67 -40.41
N THR A 15 3.01 -20.66 -40.73
CA THR A 15 4.34 -20.91 -40.16
C THR A 15 4.48 -21.03 -38.64
N CYS A 16 4.25 -22.23 -38.10
CA CYS A 16 4.91 -22.69 -36.88
C CYS A 16 6.28 -23.30 -37.23
N ILE A 17 7.33 -22.49 -37.22
CA ILE A 17 8.72 -22.96 -37.07
C ILE A 17 9.32 -22.19 -35.90
N PHE A 18 9.21 -22.75 -34.69
CA PHE A 18 10.10 -22.40 -33.60
C PHE A 18 11.11 -23.53 -33.44
N ALA A 19 12.34 -23.27 -33.88
CA ALA A 19 13.48 -24.14 -33.70
C ALA A 19 13.81 -24.23 -32.19
N LEU A 20 13.89 -25.45 -31.67
CA LEU A 20 14.43 -25.74 -30.34
C LEU A 20 15.95 -25.60 -30.42
N VAL A 21 16.49 -24.49 -29.89
CA VAL A 21 17.92 -24.39 -29.59
C VAL A 21 18.16 -25.13 -28.28
N ALA A 22 18.85 -26.27 -28.38
CA ALA A 22 19.37 -27.02 -27.25
C ALA A 22 20.63 -26.32 -26.71
N CYS A 23 20.55 -25.79 -25.49
CA CYS A 23 21.75 -25.41 -24.74
C CYS A 23 22.47 -26.70 -24.30
N LYS A 24 23.58 -27.03 -24.97
CA LYS A 24 24.59 -27.94 -24.42
C LYS A 24 25.39 -27.19 -23.37
N GLY A 25 25.43 -27.73 -22.15
CA GLY A 25 26.38 -27.34 -21.13
C GLY A 25 27.81 -27.66 -21.56
N THR A 26 28.76 -26.84 -21.12
CA THR A 26 30.18 -27.20 -21.09
C THR A 26 30.78 -26.55 -19.84
N ASP A 27 31.21 -27.41 -18.95
CA ASP A 27 32.03 -27.13 -17.77
C ASP A 27 33.45 -26.68 -18.15
N GLU A 28 34.03 -25.92 -17.21
CA GLU A 28 35.45 -25.67 -16.95
C GLU A 28 36.33 -24.93 -17.98
N LYS A 29 36.88 -23.79 -17.53
CA LYS A 29 38.33 -23.73 -17.22
C LYS A 29 38.67 -22.65 -16.19
N LYS A 30 39.35 -23.11 -15.13
CA LYS A 30 40.16 -22.37 -14.15
C LYS A 30 41.31 -21.62 -14.81
N GLU A 31 41.64 -20.44 -14.29
CA GLU A 31 43.01 -19.94 -14.00
C GLU A 31 42.88 -18.83 -12.93
N THR A 32 43.24 -19.12 -11.68
CA THR A 32 44.51 -18.78 -10.96
C THR A 32 44.67 -17.31 -10.54
N ASN A 33 44.51 -17.13 -9.23
CA ASN A 33 44.81 -15.97 -8.38
C ASN A 33 46.34 -15.72 -8.29
N PRO A 34 46.85 -14.60 -7.74
CA PRO A 34 46.93 -14.52 -6.27
C PRO A 34 46.76 -13.13 -5.60
N THR A 35 46.15 -13.16 -4.39
CA THR A 35 46.63 -12.55 -3.13
C THR A 35 46.63 -11.00 -3.05
N SER A 36 46.13 -10.29 -2.04
CA SER A 36 45.85 -10.45 -0.59
C SER A 36 44.79 -9.36 -0.26
N GLU A 37 43.97 -9.37 0.79
CA GLU A 37 44.30 -9.64 2.17
C GLU A 37 43.02 -9.87 3.00
N ASN A 38 43.21 -10.65 4.04
CA ASN A 38 42.26 -11.24 4.98
C ASN A 38 41.85 -10.24 6.08
N SER A 39 40.59 -10.28 6.51
CA SER A 39 40.24 -10.18 7.95
C SER A 39 38.89 -10.84 8.25
N LYS A 40 39.02 -12.04 8.83
CA LYS A 40 38.16 -12.72 9.82
C LYS A 40 37.16 -11.81 10.55
N ASN A 41 35.87 -12.19 10.56
CA ASN A 41 35.22 -13.09 11.55
C ASN A 41 34.86 -12.33 12.83
N GLU A 42 33.57 -12.18 13.14
CA GLU A 42 32.94 -12.93 14.24
C GLU A 42 31.48 -12.53 14.47
N GLN A 43 30.67 -13.57 14.45
CA GLN A 43 29.34 -13.73 15.03
C GLN A 43 29.39 -13.43 16.53
N ASN A 44 28.40 -12.71 17.08
CA ASN A 44 28.05 -12.89 18.49
C ASN A 44 26.57 -12.60 18.75
N ASN A 45 25.95 -13.58 19.38
CA ASN A 45 24.60 -13.67 19.88
C ASN A 45 24.67 -13.41 21.40
N SER A 46 23.73 -12.67 22.00
CA SER A 46 23.13 -13.04 23.30
C SER A 46 22.19 -11.95 23.83
N SER A 47 21.04 -12.44 24.28
CA SER A 47 20.02 -11.88 25.15
C SER A 47 20.57 -11.36 26.48
N GLU A 48 19.85 -10.41 27.13
CA GLU A 48 19.65 -10.43 28.58
C GLU A 48 18.44 -9.59 29.04
N GLU A 49 17.86 -10.05 30.16
CA GLU A 49 16.55 -9.73 30.74
C GLU A 49 16.71 -8.89 32.02
N LYS A 50 15.81 -7.91 32.22
CA LYS A 50 15.19 -7.40 33.47
C LYS A 50 16.07 -7.03 34.69
N LYS A 51 15.89 -5.79 35.20
CA LYS A 51 15.55 -5.55 36.62
C LYS A 51 15.02 -4.14 36.91
N GLU A 52 13.88 -4.15 37.59
CA GLU A 52 13.30 -3.10 38.43
C GLU A 52 14.13 -2.96 39.74
N PRO A 53 14.02 -1.83 40.45
CA PRO A 53 13.67 -1.96 41.87
C PRO A 53 12.58 -0.97 42.33
N ALA A 54 11.64 -1.53 43.08
CA ALA A 54 10.62 -0.86 43.85
C ALA A 54 11.16 -0.28 45.18
N ALA A 55 10.51 0.78 45.67
CA ALA A 55 10.39 1.07 47.09
C ALA A 55 9.01 1.68 47.40
N LYS A 56 8.23 0.96 48.21
CA LYS A 56 6.93 1.31 48.83
C LYS A 56 7.13 2.31 49.97
N SER A 57 6.11 3.14 50.23
CA SER A 57 5.47 3.17 51.56
C SER A 57 4.04 3.72 51.49
N ASN A 58 3.19 3.15 52.34
CA ASN A 58 1.73 3.18 52.33
C ASN A 58 1.17 4.39 53.11
N ASN A 59 -0.09 4.75 52.85
CA ASN A 59 -1.08 4.84 53.92
C ASN A 59 -2.52 4.69 53.40
N GLU A 60 -3.24 3.77 54.03
CA GLU A 60 -4.65 3.45 53.89
C GLU A 60 -5.52 4.53 54.53
N GLY A 61 -6.65 4.82 53.89
CA GLY A 61 -7.71 5.68 54.43
C GLY A 61 -8.99 5.48 53.63
N SER A 62 -9.80 4.51 54.06
CA SER A 62 -11.13 4.22 53.54
C SER A 62 -12.05 5.44 53.60
N THR A 63 -12.65 5.84 52.48
CA THR A 63 -14.01 6.43 52.49
C THR A 63 -14.74 6.09 51.19
N LYS A 64 -15.86 5.39 51.36
CA LYS A 64 -16.87 5.04 50.37
C LYS A 64 -17.79 6.24 50.16
N SER A 65 -17.96 6.73 48.94
CA SER A 65 -19.25 7.18 48.36
C SER A 65 -19.00 7.85 47.00
N GLY A 66 -19.91 7.61 46.06
CA GLY A 66 -19.76 7.95 44.65
C GLY A 66 -19.59 9.44 44.36
N THR A 67 -18.92 9.73 43.25
CA THR A 67 -18.99 11.02 42.58
C THR A 67 -18.73 10.80 41.10
N ASP A 68 -19.80 11.02 40.34
CA ASP A 68 -19.86 11.45 38.95
C ASP A 68 -18.82 10.89 37.98
N SER A 69 -19.31 9.95 37.16
CA SER A 69 -18.89 9.82 35.78
C SER A 69 -19.05 11.19 35.12
N ARG A 70 -17.98 11.97 35.17
CA ARG A 70 -17.85 13.24 34.47
C ARG A 70 -17.94 12.91 32.99
N SER A 71 -19.16 13.00 32.45
CA SER A 71 -19.40 13.12 31.02
C SER A 71 -18.50 14.25 30.56
N LYS A 72 -17.38 13.90 29.95
CA LYS A 72 -16.59 14.85 29.19
C LYS A 72 -17.52 15.14 28.02
N ASP A 73 -18.29 16.22 28.10
CA ASP A 73 -19.02 16.76 26.97
C ASP A 73 -17.98 17.19 25.94
N THR A 74 -17.46 16.19 25.21
CA THR A 74 -16.68 16.42 24.02
C THR A 74 -17.66 17.01 23.03
N VAL A 75 -17.45 18.28 22.71
CA VAL A 75 -18.22 18.97 21.66
C VAL A 75 -18.02 18.19 20.37
N ILE A 76 -19.04 17.43 19.98
CA ILE A 76 -19.07 16.67 18.74
C ILE A 76 -19.17 17.64 17.57
N ASN A 77 -18.28 17.53 16.59
CA ASN A 77 -18.35 18.35 15.39
C ASN A 77 -19.27 17.70 14.35
N GLN A 78 -20.47 18.26 14.16
CA GLN A 78 -21.42 17.76 13.17
C GLN A 78 -20.86 17.79 11.73
N LYS A 79 -19.96 18.74 11.41
CA LYS A 79 -19.31 18.80 10.10
C LYS A 79 -18.41 17.58 9.87
N SER A 80 -17.63 17.20 10.87
CA SER A 80 -16.77 16.01 10.80
C SER A 80 -17.60 14.73 10.65
N ILE A 81 -18.69 14.60 11.40
CA ILE A 81 -19.62 13.45 11.26
C ILE A 81 -20.18 13.37 9.83
N ASN A 82 -20.64 14.50 9.29
CA ASN A 82 -21.17 14.52 7.93
C ASN A 82 -20.09 14.14 6.90
N HIS A 83 -18.85 14.60 7.11
CA HIS A 83 -17.73 14.24 6.26
C HIS A 83 -17.36 12.75 6.36
N VAL A 84 -17.41 12.14 7.55
CA VAL A 84 -17.23 10.69 7.72
C VAL A 84 -18.30 9.91 6.95
N LYS A 85 -19.55 10.35 6.99
CA LYS A 85 -20.64 9.72 6.23
C LYS A 85 -20.41 9.82 4.72
N GLU A 86 -19.97 10.96 4.23
CA GLU A 86 -19.59 11.15 2.83
C GLU A 86 -18.42 10.22 2.43
N LEU A 87 -17.36 10.16 3.26
CA LEU A 87 -16.23 9.25 3.05
C LEU A 87 -16.70 7.79 2.97
N PHE A 88 -17.63 7.40 3.85
CA PHE A 88 -18.18 6.05 3.86
C PHE A 88 -18.95 5.73 2.57
N GLU A 89 -19.81 6.63 2.10
CA GLU A 89 -20.53 6.43 0.84
C GLU A 89 -19.57 6.33 -0.36
N LEU A 90 -18.58 7.21 -0.47
CA LEU A 90 -17.56 7.16 -1.53
C LEU A 90 -16.73 5.88 -1.47
N SER A 91 -16.42 5.38 -0.26
CA SER A 91 -15.61 4.17 -0.09
C SER A 91 -16.27 2.92 -0.66
N LYS A 92 -17.61 2.86 -0.69
CA LYS A 92 -18.37 1.75 -1.32
C LYS A 92 -18.12 1.67 -2.82
N GLU A 93 -17.78 2.81 -3.44
CA GLU A 93 -17.41 2.91 -4.84
C GLU A 93 -15.89 2.86 -5.06
N GLY A 94 -15.10 2.60 -4.01
CA GLY A 94 -13.64 2.61 -4.08
C GLY A 94 -13.04 4.00 -4.29
N LYS A 95 -13.77 5.07 -3.96
CA LYS A 95 -13.37 6.47 -4.18
C LYS A 95 -12.95 7.15 -2.88
N VAL A 96 -12.21 8.26 -3.04
CA VAL A 96 -11.96 9.25 -2.00
C VAL A 96 -12.41 10.63 -2.49
N PRO A 97 -12.68 11.60 -1.59
CA PRO A 97 -13.09 12.94 -1.99
C PRO A 97 -12.08 13.61 -2.92
N ASN A 98 -12.59 14.41 -3.86
CA ASN A 98 -11.79 15.22 -4.79
C ASN A 98 -10.85 14.42 -5.72
N VAL A 99 -11.04 13.10 -5.84
CA VAL A 99 -10.27 12.22 -6.73
C VAL A 99 -11.25 11.54 -7.70
N PRO A 100 -11.09 11.71 -9.02
CA PRO A 100 -12.02 11.16 -10.02
C PRO A 100 -11.75 9.68 -10.33
N PHE A 101 -10.81 9.05 -9.63
CA PHE A 101 -10.37 7.68 -9.86
C PHE A 101 -10.73 6.78 -8.67
N ALA A 102 -10.99 5.52 -8.96
CA ALA A 102 -11.48 4.56 -7.97
C ALA A 102 -10.69 3.25 -8.01
N ALA A 103 -10.66 2.55 -6.88
CA ALA A 103 -10.14 1.17 -6.83
C ALA A 103 -10.95 0.26 -7.76
N HIS A 104 -10.29 -0.77 -8.29
CA HIS A 104 -10.78 -1.79 -9.22
C HIS A 104 -11.20 -1.32 -10.62
N THR A 105 -11.46 -0.03 -10.81
CA THR A 105 -11.87 0.56 -12.08
C THR A 105 -10.84 1.53 -12.66
N GLY A 106 -9.98 2.10 -11.81
CA GLY A 106 -8.89 2.97 -12.24
C GLY A 106 -7.70 2.19 -12.80
N ASP A 107 -6.97 2.85 -13.70
CA ASP A 107 -5.73 2.37 -14.30
C ASP A 107 -4.63 3.42 -14.11
N ILE A 108 -3.45 3.01 -13.62
CA ILE A 108 -2.38 3.94 -13.30
C ILE A 108 -1.83 4.67 -14.54
N GLU A 109 -1.84 4.04 -15.71
CA GLU A 109 -1.34 4.65 -16.95
C GLU A 109 -2.29 5.78 -17.41
N GLU A 110 -3.59 5.58 -17.25
CA GLU A 110 -4.60 6.63 -17.51
C GLU A 110 -4.49 7.79 -16.51
N ILE A 111 -4.26 7.47 -15.23
CA ILE A 111 -4.05 8.47 -14.19
C ILE A 111 -2.80 9.29 -14.52
N GLU A 112 -1.69 8.65 -14.89
CA GLU A 112 -0.47 9.36 -15.26
C GLU A 112 -0.61 10.18 -16.54
N LYS A 113 -1.45 9.72 -17.48
CA LYS A 113 -1.80 10.51 -18.67
C LYS A 113 -2.59 11.77 -18.30
N ALA A 114 -3.47 11.69 -17.31
CA ALA A 114 -4.28 12.81 -16.86
C ALA A 114 -3.50 13.78 -15.94
N TRP A 115 -2.64 13.27 -15.07
CA TRP A 115 -2.02 14.03 -13.99
C TRP A 115 -0.50 14.23 -14.13
N GLY A 116 0.13 13.61 -15.14
CA GLY A 116 1.58 13.51 -15.25
C GLY A 116 2.13 12.27 -14.53
N LYS A 117 3.43 12.01 -14.65
CA LYS A 117 4.07 10.90 -13.95
C LYS A 117 4.00 11.08 -12.43
N ALA A 118 3.89 9.98 -11.70
CA ALA A 118 3.97 10.01 -10.24
C ALA A 118 5.32 10.56 -9.79
N ASP A 119 5.33 11.30 -8.67
CA ASP A 119 6.55 11.82 -8.05
C ASP A 119 7.46 10.68 -7.55
N LYS A 120 6.83 9.58 -7.11
CA LYS A 120 7.50 8.40 -6.59
C LYS A 120 6.67 7.15 -6.83
N THR A 121 7.32 6.06 -7.22
CA THR A 121 6.69 4.74 -7.32
C THR A 121 7.53 3.72 -6.57
N GLU A 122 6.92 3.02 -5.60
CA GLU A 122 7.61 2.07 -4.73
C GLU A 122 6.88 0.75 -4.61
N GLN A 123 7.62 -0.33 -4.41
CA GLN A 123 7.03 -1.64 -4.13
C GLN A 123 6.55 -1.72 -2.68
N ALA A 124 5.32 -2.20 -2.48
CA ALA A 124 4.78 -2.52 -1.16
C ALA A 124 4.04 -3.86 -1.22
N GLY A 125 4.61 -4.88 -0.57
CA GLY A 125 4.11 -6.25 -0.67
C GLY A 125 4.08 -6.74 -2.12
N ASN A 126 2.89 -7.15 -2.58
CA ASN A 126 2.68 -7.69 -3.93
C ASN A 126 2.32 -6.62 -4.99
N GLY A 127 2.23 -5.35 -4.60
CA GLY A 127 1.84 -4.24 -5.47
C GLY A 127 2.88 -3.12 -5.50
N MET A 128 2.56 -2.09 -6.27
CA MET A 128 3.31 -0.84 -6.35
C MET A 128 2.44 0.30 -5.84
N TYR A 129 3.03 1.33 -5.25
CA TYR A 129 2.35 2.57 -4.88
C TYR A 129 2.95 3.74 -5.62
N ALA A 130 2.15 4.41 -6.44
CA ALA A 130 2.47 5.66 -7.11
C ALA A 130 1.96 6.83 -6.27
N THR A 131 2.84 7.77 -5.92
CA THR A 131 2.52 8.94 -5.10
C THR A 131 2.51 10.20 -5.96
N PHE A 132 1.43 10.97 -5.84
CA PHE A 132 1.21 12.25 -6.49
C PHE A 132 1.14 13.32 -5.39
N THR A 133 2.29 13.84 -4.98
CA THR A 133 2.46 14.76 -3.85
C THR A 133 1.60 16.01 -4.01
N ASN A 134 1.59 16.61 -5.21
CA ASN A 134 0.77 17.80 -5.48
C ASN A 134 -0.75 17.53 -5.44
N LYS A 135 -1.16 16.26 -5.50
CA LYS A 135 -2.56 15.84 -5.38
C LYS A 135 -2.90 15.34 -3.97
N ASN A 136 -1.91 15.21 -3.08
CA ASN A 136 -2.05 14.57 -1.76
C ASN A 136 -2.70 13.18 -1.86
N VAL A 137 -2.31 12.38 -2.87
CA VAL A 137 -2.89 11.06 -3.13
C VAL A 137 -1.81 10.05 -3.51
N SER A 138 -1.98 8.81 -3.09
CA SER A 138 -1.25 7.67 -3.64
C SER A 138 -2.21 6.61 -4.18
N PHE A 139 -1.81 5.94 -5.25
CA PHE A 139 -2.54 4.80 -5.83
C PHE A 139 -1.71 3.53 -5.67
N GLY A 140 -2.28 2.53 -5.03
CA GLY A 140 -1.77 1.16 -5.06
C GLY A 140 -2.25 0.48 -6.33
N PHE A 141 -1.35 -0.12 -7.11
CA PHE A 141 -1.68 -0.80 -8.38
C PHE A 141 -0.89 -2.09 -8.58
N ASN A 142 -1.48 -3.03 -9.32
CA ASN A 142 -0.87 -4.33 -9.61
C ASN A 142 -0.05 -4.30 -10.92
N LYS A 143 0.59 -5.42 -11.30
CA LYS A 143 1.43 -5.50 -12.51
C LYS A 143 0.66 -5.25 -13.82
N GLY A 144 -0.66 -5.36 -13.82
CA GLY A 144 -1.54 -5.06 -14.94
C GLY A 144 -2.16 -3.66 -14.86
N SER A 145 -1.50 -2.72 -14.19
CA SER A 145 -1.87 -1.29 -14.10
C SER A 145 -3.19 -0.97 -13.37
N GLN A 146 -4.00 -1.97 -13.04
CA GLN A 146 -5.24 -1.78 -12.27
C GLN A 146 -4.94 -1.29 -10.85
N VAL A 147 -5.61 -0.20 -10.47
CA VAL A 147 -5.62 0.35 -9.12
C VAL A 147 -6.41 -0.55 -8.18
N PHE A 148 -5.83 -0.90 -7.04
CA PHE A 148 -6.50 -1.65 -5.96
C PHE A 148 -6.62 -0.85 -4.66
N ASP A 149 -5.92 0.28 -4.54
CA ASP A 149 -6.00 1.17 -3.38
C ASP A 149 -5.95 2.63 -3.85
N VAL A 150 -6.85 3.45 -3.32
CA VAL A 150 -6.86 4.91 -3.49
C VAL A 150 -6.71 5.54 -2.12
N ARG A 151 -5.56 6.15 -1.87
CA ARG A 151 -5.22 6.70 -0.55
C ARG A 151 -5.09 8.21 -0.60
N SER A 152 -5.92 8.91 0.16
CA SER A 152 -5.86 10.36 0.32
C SER A 152 -5.06 10.75 1.56
N TYR A 153 -4.30 11.84 1.44
CA TYR A 153 -3.56 12.51 2.51
C TYR A 153 -4.02 13.95 2.73
N HIS A 154 -5.19 14.30 2.19
CA HIS A 154 -5.77 15.63 2.33
C HIS A 154 -5.94 16.00 3.81
N SER A 155 -5.66 17.26 4.15
CA SER A 155 -5.54 17.71 5.54
C SER A 155 -6.84 17.61 6.34
N GLU A 156 -7.99 17.69 5.68
CA GLU A 156 -9.31 17.55 6.32
C GLU A 156 -9.48 16.20 7.02
N LEU A 157 -8.85 15.13 6.51
CA LEU A 157 -8.89 13.80 7.12
C LEU A 157 -8.23 13.79 8.51
N LYS A 158 -7.25 14.67 8.74
CA LYS A 158 -6.52 14.77 10.01
C LYS A 158 -7.34 15.44 11.12
N SER A 159 -8.46 16.08 10.76
CA SER A 159 -9.35 16.73 11.72
C SER A 159 -10.43 15.81 12.28
N ILE A 160 -10.57 14.60 11.73
CA ILE A 160 -11.56 13.60 12.16
C ILE A 160 -11.04 12.90 13.42
N THR A 161 -11.89 12.84 14.44
CA THR A 161 -11.62 12.14 15.70
C THR A 161 -12.30 10.78 15.74
N LEU A 162 -11.77 9.87 16.58
CA LEU A 162 -12.40 8.56 16.81
C LEU A 162 -13.88 8.69 17.24
N GLN A 163 -14.18 9.64 18.13
CA GLN A 163 -15.53 9.83 18.63
C GLN A 163 -16.51 10.26 17.53
N GLU A 164 -16.06 10.96 16.49
CA GLU A 164 -16.89 11.33 15.34
C GLU A 164 -17.08 10.15 14.37
N ILE A 165 -16.13 9.23 14.29
CA ILE A 165 -16.23 8.01 13.47
C ILE A 165 -17.26 7.04 14.07
N GLU A 166 -17.39 7.02 15.40
CA GLU A 166 -18.32 6.14 16.13
C GLU A 166 -19.79 6.63 16.12
N LYS A 167 -20.13 7.70 15.38
CA LYS A 167 -21.46 8.34 15.35
C LYS A 167 -22.17 8.21 14.00
#